data_AF-A0A0V0T1J7-F1
#
_entry.id   AF-A0A0V0T1J7-F1
#
_cell.length_a   1.000
_cell.length_b   1.000
_cell.length_c   1.000
_cell.angle_alpha   90.00
_cell.angle_beta   90.00
_cell.angle_gamma   90.00
#
_symmetry.space_group_name_H-M   'P 1'
#
loop_
_entity.id
_entity.type
_entity.pdbx_description
1 polymer ?
#
loop_
_entity_poly.entity_id
_entity_poly.type
_entity_poly.pdbx_seq_one_letter_code
_entity_poly.pdbx_strand_id
1 'polypeptide(L)'
;MESEKVLIQLNGENYSRWKFEIEAVLEARDCLDVVSGETTCPQKDESEIKAWKKRDALARSIISRSLDDFHHAFIRSCKTSKEMMNCIVRIKEQATVSSKLLVSSEFHAYTWKPGMNVASFIAGLNVIVNKMQSLQI
;
A
#
# COMPACT_ATOMS: atom_id res chain seq x y z
N MET A 1 15.20 4.69 -28.04
CA MET A 1 13.92 4.53 -27.34
C MET A 1 14.12 3.41 -26.35
N GLU A 2 14.40 3.77 -25.11
CA GLU A 2 14.57 2.80 -24.03
C GLU A 2 13.19 2.20 -23.78
N SER A 3 13.06 0.90 -24.02
CA SER A 3 11.80 0.16 -23.92
C SER A 3 11.12 0.51 -22.60
N GLU A 4 9.93 1.10 -22.67
CA GLU A 4 9.16 1.48 -21.48
C GLU A 4 8.77 0.17 -20.76
N LYS A 5 9.57 -0.23 -19.77
CA LYS A 5 9.26 -1.39 -18.93
C LYS A 5 7.90 -1.12 -18.28
N VAL A 6 6.95 -2.01 -18.53
CA VAL A 6 5.64 -2.01 -17.90
C VAL A 6 5.84 -2.07 -16.39
N LEU A 7 5.36 -1.05 -15.67
CA LEU A 7 5.36 -1.05 -14.21
C LEU A 7 4.34 -2.07 -13.71
N ILE A 8 4.67 -2.76 -12.62
CA ILE A 8 3.69 -3.59 -11.92
C ILE A 8 2.54 -2.69 -11.45
N GLN A 9 1.31 -3.10 -11.71
CA GLN A 9 0.12 -2.40 -11.25
C GLN A 9 -0.25 -2.86 -9.84
N LEU A 10 -0.48 -1.92 -8.92
CA LEU A 10 -0.96 -2.21 -7.57
C LEU A 10 -2.37 -2.78 -7.65
N ASN A 11 -2.61 -3.85 -6.90
CA ASN A 11 -3.92 -4.44 -6.67
C ASN A 11 -4.13 -4.72 -5.17
N GLY A 12 -5.19 -5.46 -4.84
CA GLY A 12 -5.54 -5.79 -3.46
C GLY A 12 -4.46 -6.57 -2.70
N GLU A 13 -3.71 -7.43 -3.38
CA GLU A 13 -2.92 -8.51 -2.78
C GLU A 13 -1.41 -8.31 -2.92
N ASN A 14 -0.95 -7.53 -3.91
CA ASN A 14 0.45 -7.45 -4.28
C ASN A 14 1.22 -6.28 -3.67
N TYR A 15 0.70 -5.62 -2.64
CA TYR A 15 1.28 -4.37 -2.12
C TYR A 15 2.77 -4.47 -1.78
N SER A 16 3.20 -5.51 -1.05
CA SER A 16 4.61 -5.66 -0.66
C SER A 16 5.54 -5.75 -1.87
N ARG A 17 5.12 -6.50 -2.91
CA ARG A 17 5.87 -6.63 -4.16
C ARG A 17 5.85 -5.32 -4.96
N TRP A 18 4.68 -4.72 -5.10
CA TRP A 18 4.51 -3.45 -5.79
C TRP A 18 5.40 -2.37 -5.17
N LYS A 19 5.38 -2.25 -3.83
CA LYS A 19 6.18 -1.26 -3.11
C LYS A 19 7.67 -1.45 -3.38
N PHE A 20 8.16 -2.68 -3.26
CA PHE A 20 9.56 -3.01 -3.55
C PHE A 20 9.98 -2.65 -4.98
N GLU A 21 9.18 -3.03 -5.99
CA GLU A 21 9.51 -2.74 -7.39
C GLU A 21 9.42 -1.24 -7.71
N ILE A 22 8.46 -0.52 -7.14
CA ILE A 22 8.32 0.93 -7.35
C ILE A 22 9.43 1.72 -6.63
N GLU A 23 9.83 1.33 -5.43
CA GLU A 23 10.97 1.94 -4.73
C GLU A 23 12.27 1.76 -5.54
N ALA A 24 12.50 0.56 -6.10
CA ALA A 24 13.66 0.31 -6.98
C ALA A 24 13.64 1.18 -8.26
N VAL A 25 12.46 1.38 -8.87
CA VAL A 25 12.33 2.27 -10.03
C VAL A 25 12.57 3.73 -9.66
N LEU A 26 12.08 4.18 -8.50
CA LEU A 26 12.30 5.54 -8.00
C LEU A 26 13.78 5.79 -7.68
N GLU A 27 14.46 4.81 -7.08
CA GLU A 27 15.90 4.87 -6.80
C GLU A 27 16.71 4.97 -8.10
N ALA A 28 16.44 4.11 -9.09
CA ALA A 28 17.09 4.15 -10.39
C ALA A 28 16.85 5.46 -11.18
N ARG A 29 15.80 6.21 -10.81
CA ARG A 29 15.45 7.51 -11.40
C ARG A 29 15.83 8.69 -10.51
N ASP A 30 16.60 8.45 -9.45
CA ASP A 30 17.05 9.47 -8.50
C ASP A 30 15.87 10.30 -7.97
N CYS A 31 14.84 9.62 -7.46
CA CYS A 31 13.62 10.24 -6.95
C CYS A 31 13.15 9.68 -5.60
N LEU A 32 13.79 8.61 -5.09
CA LEU A 32 13.31 7.90 -3.90
C LEU A 32 13.30 8.79 -2.64
N ASP A 33 14.35 9.59 -2.45
CA ASP A 33 14.50 10.57 -1.35
C ASP A 33 13.38 11.63 -1.32
N VAL A 34 12.89 12.05 -2.50
CA VAL A 34 11.76 12.98 -2.61
C VAL A 34 10.45 12.30 -2.18
N VAL A 35 10.28 11.01 -2.50
CA VAL A 35 9.11 10.21 -2.12
C VAL A 35 9.16 9.81 -0.65
N SER A 36 10.34 9.52 -0.09
CA SER A 36 10.52 9.23 1.33
C SER A 36 10.40 10.51 2.18
N GLY A 37 10.62 11.68 1.58
CA GLY A 37 10.58 12.98 2.24
C GLY A 37 11.90 13.33 2.94
N GLU A 38 12.97 12.55 2.70
CA GLU A 38 14.34 12.87 3.12
C GLU A 38 14.78 14.21 2.50
N THR A 39 14.44 14.42 1.22
CA THR A 39 14.70 15.69 0.52
C THR A 39 13.41 16.47 0.37
N THR A 40 13.28 17.57 1.12
CA THR A 40 12.15 18.50 1.01
C THR A 40 12.40 19.60 -0.02
N CYS A 41 11.33 20.22 -0.51
CA CYS A 41 11.46 21.32 -1.46
C CYS A 41 12.23 22.49 -0.81
N PRO A 42 13.32 22.99 -1.44
CA PRO A 42 14.04 24.16 -0.96
C PRO A 42 13.14 25.41 -0.92
N GLN A 43 13.52 26.43 -0.14
CA GLN A 43 12.69 27.63 0.05
C GLN A 43 13.18 28.88 -0.67
N LYS A 44 14.47 28.96 -1.03
CA LYS A 44 15.09 30.23 -1.45
C LYS A 44 15.74 30.18 -2.84
N ASP A 45 16.32 29.05 -3.20
CA ASP A 45 17.00 28.91 -4.49
C ASP A 45 16.02 28.41 -5.57
N GLU A 46 15.75 29.25 -6.57
CA GLU A 46 14.81 28.92 -7.65
C GLU A 46 15.28 27.74 -8.52
N SER A 47 16.59 27.60 -8.72
CA SER A 47 17.18 26.50 -9.49
C SER A 47 17.00 25.17 -8.75
N GLU A 48 17.29 25.15 -7.45
CA GLU A 48 17.09 23.97 -6.62
C GLU A 48 15.61 23.60 -6.48
N ILE A 49 14.72 24.59 -6.32
CA ILE A 49 13.26 24.38 -6.33
C ILE A 49 12.82 23.73 -7.64
N LYS A 50 13.32 24.22 -8.78
CA LYS A 50 12.98 23.68 -10.10
C LYS A 50 13.51 22.26 -10.28
N ALA A 51 14.72 21.97 -9.81
CA ALA A 51 15.30 20.63 -9.82
C ALA A 51 14.48 19.65 -8.97
N TRP A 52 14.12 20.05 -7.74
CA TRP A 52 13.26 19.27 -6.85
C TRP A 52 11.89 19.00 -7.48
N LYS A 53 11.22 20.03 -8.01
CA LYS A 53 9.91 19.88 -8.66
C LYS A 53 9.94 18.94 -9.87
N LYS A 54 11.07 18.88 -10.59
CA LYS A 54 11.25 17.94 -11.71
C LYS A 54 11.32 16.49 -11.21
N ARG A 55 12.08 16.23 -10.13
CA ARG A 55 12.18 14.91 -9.50
C ARG A 55 10.82 14.49 -8.92
N ASP A 56 10.15 15.39 -8.19
CA ASP A 56 8.81 15.13 -7.67
C ASP A 56 7.79 14.84 -8.79
N ALA A 57 7.79 15.60 -9.89
CA ALA A 57 6.91 15.34 -11.02
C ALA A 57 7.17 13.97 -11.67
N LEU A 58 8.44 13.56 -11.80
CA LEU A 58 8.80 12.24 -12.29
C LEU A 58 8.30 11.14 -11.34
N ALA A 59 8.54 11.29 -10.04
CA ALA A 59 8.06 10.36 -9.02
C ALA A 59 6.53 10.21 -9.03
N ARG A 60 5.78 11.33 -9.09
CA ARG A 60 4.32 11.32 -9.20
C ARG A 60 3.84 10.57 -10.45
N SER A 61 4.52 10.74 -11.58
CA SER A 61 4.19 10.02 -12.83
C SER A 61 4.45 8.51 -12.71
N ILE A 62 5.54 8.10 -12.06
CA ILE A 62 5.84 6.68 -11.80
C ILE A 62 4.75 6.08 -10.91
N ILE A 63 4.46 6.71 -9.77
CA ILE A 63 3.45 6.23 -8.82
C ILE A 63 2.09 6.15 -9.51
N SER A 64 1.60 7.24 -10.13
CA SER A 64 0.27 7.28 -10.77
C SER A 64 0.05 6.17 -11.80
N ARG A 65 1.04 5.90 -12.67
CA ARG A 65 0.93 4.87 -13.72
C ARG A 65 1.02 3.43 -13.19
N SER A 66 1.45 3.26 -11.94
CA SER A 66 1.57 1.95 -11.30
C SER A 66 0.33 1.57 -10.48
N LEU A 67 -0.76 2.33 -10.54
CA LEU A 67 -1.97 2.07 -9.74
C LEU A 67 -3.10 1.51 -10.60
N ASP A 68 -3.94 0.67 -10.00
CA ASP A 68 -5.30 0.42 -10.51
C ASP A 68 -6.21 1.65 -10.30
N ASP A 69 -7.38 1.63 -10.92
CA ASP A 69 -8.33 2.74 -10.86
C ASP A 69 -8.79 3.06 -9.43
N PHE A 70 -8.90 2.02 -8.58
CA PHE A 70 -9.32 2.16 -7.19
C PHE A 70 -8.30 2.97 -6.39
N HIS A 71 -7.03 2.55 -6.37
CA HIS A 71 -5.97 3.24 -5.65
C HIS A 71 -5.68 4.62 -6.28
N HIS A 72 -5.79 4.73 -7.60
CA HIS A 72 -5.62 6.01 -8.31
C HIS A 72 -6.64 7.06 -7.85
N ALA A 73 -7.87 6.68 -7.47
CA ALA A 73 -8.87 7.63 -7.00
C ALA A 73 -8.41 8.43 -5.76
N PHE A 74 -7.64 7.81 -4.86
CA PHE A 74 -7.23 8.41 -3.59
C PHE A 74 -6.08 9.42 -3.71
N ILE A 75 -5.29 9.36 -4.79
CA ILE A 75 -4.12 10.21 -4.99
C ILE A 75 -4.42 11.49 -5.80
N ARG A 76 -5.63 11.64 -6.35
CA ARG A 76 -5.97 12.75 -7.28
C ARG A 76 -5.85 14.13 -6.65
N SER A 77 -6.01 14.24 -5.33
CA SER A 77 -5.89 15.51 -4.60
C SER A 77 -4.47 15.79 -4.10
N CYS A 78 -3.60 14.78 -4.05
CA CYS A 78 -2.21 14.90 -3.60
C CYS A 78 -1.42 15.86 -4.49
N LYS A 79 -0.54 16.65 -3.87
CA LYS A 79 0.29 17.64 -4.54
C LYS A 79 1.71 17.16 -4.75
N THR A 80 2.21 16.34 -3.84
CA THR A 80 3.56 15.79 -3.86
C THR A 80 3.54 14.27 -4.00
N SER A 81 4.64 13.71 -4.51
CA SER A 81 4.84 12.26 -4.56
C SER A 81 4.88 11.62 -3.17
N LYS A 82 5.41 12.32 -2.17
CA LYS A 82 5.35 11.93 -0.75
C LYS A 82 3.90 11.76 -0.28
N GLU A 83 3.03 12.74 -0.56
CA GLU A 83 1.60 12.64 -0.23
C GLU A 83 0.93 11.44 -0.91
N MET A 84 1.24 11.20 -2.20
CA MET A 84 0.70 10.06 -2.94
C MET A 84 1.10 8.74 -2.28
N MET A 85 2.38 8.56 -1.96
CA MET A 85 2.87 7.33 -1.32
C MET A 85 2.25 7.15 0.07
N ASN A 86 2.18 8.22 0.87
CA ASN A 86 1.53 8.18 2.19
C ASN A 86 0.04 7.78 2.10
N CYS A 87 -0.69 8.27 1.09
CA CYS A 87 -2.08 7.89 0.86
C CYS A 87 -2.22 6.40 0.57
N ILE A 88 -1.33 5.83 -0.25
CA ILE A 88 -1.34 4.39 -0.58
C ILE A 88 -1.03 3.55 0.66
N VAL A 89 0.01 3.93 1.42
CA VAL A 89 0.39 3.27 2.68
C VAL A 89 -0.80 3.24 3.64
N ARG A 90 -1.47 4.37 3.84
CA ARG A 90 -2.63 4.49 4.72
C ARG A 90 -3.79 3.57 4.31
N ILE A 91 -4.07 3.44 3.01
CA ILE A 91 -5.12 2.54 2.51
C ILE A 91 -4.81 1.08 2.90
N LYS A 92 -3.54 0.67 2.77
CA LYS A 92 -3.11 -0.70 3.07
C LYS A 92 -3.08 -0.98 4.58
N GLU A 93 -2.66 -0.01 5.38
CA GLU A 93 -2.74 -0.09 6.84
C GLU A 93 -4.19 -0.19 7.31
N GLN A 94 -5.08 0.65 6.78
CA GLN A 94 -6.51 0.60 7.11
C GLN A 94 -7.15 -0.75 6.75
N ALA A 95 -6.86 -1.28 5.55
CA ALA A 95 -7.34 -2.60 5.15
C ALA A 95 -6.87 -3.72 6.10
N THR A 96 -5.63 -3.62 6.59
CA THR A 96 -5.05 -4.56 7.56
C THR A 96 -5.79 -4.46 8.91
N VAL A 97 -6.05 -3.24 9.40
CA VAL A 97 -6.81 -3.02 10.64
C VAL A 97 -8.23 -3.54 10.53
N SER A 98 -8.94 -3.25 9.44
CA SER A 98 -10.29 -3.75 9.19
C SER A 98 -10.33 -5.28 9.15
N SER A 99 -9.33 -5.91 8.53
CA SER A 99 -9.20 -7.37 8.49
C SER A 99 -9.00 -7.95 9.89
N LYS A 100 -8.12 -7.34 10.70
CA LYS A 100 -7.89 -7.74 12.10
C LYS A 100 -9.17 -7.64 12.94
N LEU A 101 -9.91 -6.55 12.81
CA LEU A 101 -11.16 -6.35 13.55
C LEU A 101 -12.22 -7.38 13.14
N LEU A 102 -12.38 -7.63 11.84
CA LEU A 102 -13.34 -8.60 11.33
C LEU A 102 -13.05 -10.00 11.87
N VAL A 103 -11.81 -10.48 11.75
CA VAL A 103 -11.43 -11.82 12.21
C VAL A 103 -11.55 -11.93 13.73
N SER A 104 -11.16 -10.91 14.49
CA SER A 104 -11.41 -10.88 15.94
C SER A 104 -12.91 -10.95 16.27
N SER A 105 -13.76 -10.24 15.53
CA SER A 105 -15.22 -10.32 15.73
C SER A 105 -15.76 -11.71 15.37
N GLU A 106 -15.26 -12.34 14.30
CA GLU A 106 -15.62 -13.72 13.93
C GLU A 106 -15.28 -14.69 15.06
N PHE A 107 -14.08 -14.56 15.65
CA PHE A 107 -13.64 -15.39 16.77
C PHE A 107 -14.53 -15.25 18.00
N HIS A 108 -14.76 -14.01 18.46
CA HIS A 108 -15.58 -13.76 19.66
C HIS A 108 -17.04 -14.17 19.47
N ALA A 109 -17.57 -14.10 18.24
CA ALA A 109 -18.93 -14.51 17.93
C ALA A 109 -19.06 -16.02 17.65
N TYR A 110 -17.95 -16.76 17.53
CA TYR A 110 -17.97 -18.17 17.16
C TYR A 110 -18.49 -19.03 18.31
N THR A 111 -19.70 -19.56 18.15
CA THR A 111 -20.40 -20.35 19.15
C THR A 111 -20.96 -21.63 18.54
N TRP A 112 -21.23 -22.62 19.39
CA TRP A 112 -21.79 -23.91 18.96
C TRP A 112 -23.19 -23.70 18.34
N LYS A 113 -23.44 -24.35 17.21
CA LYS A 113 -24.76 -24.32 16.55
C LYS A 113 -25.46 -25.68 16.65
N PRO A 114 -26.81 -25.70 16.71
CA PRO A 114 -27.56 -26.96 16.64
C PRO A 114 -27.17 -27.77 15.40
N GLY A 115 -26.90 -29.07 15.60
CA GLY A 115 -26.46 -29.98 14.54
C GLY A 115 -24.94 -30.03 14.29
N MET A 116 -24.13 -29.22 15.00
CA MET A 116 -22.67 -29.38 14.97
C MET A 116 -22.24 -30.60 15.80
N ASN A 117 -21.07 -31.14 15.45
CA ASN A 117 -20.35 -32.09 16.28
C ASN A 117 -18.99 -31.46 16.67
N VAL A 118 -18.28 -32.10 17.59
CA VAL A 118 -17.02 -31.56 18.13
C VAL A 118 -15.98 -31.36 17.02
N ALA A 119 -15.89 -32.29 16.08
CA ALA A 119 -14.94 -32.20 14.97
C ALA A 119 -15.24 -31.01 14.05
N SER A 120 -16.50 -30.78 13.67
CA SER A 120 -16.87 -29.66 12.82
C SER A 120 -16.74 -28.31 13.53
N PHE A 121 -16.96 -28.27 14.85
CA PHE A 121 -16.70 -27.07 15.67
C PHE A 121 -15.21 -26.73 15.73
N ILE A 122 -14.36 -27.71 16.06
CA ILE A 122 -12.90 -27.51 16.12
C ILE A 122 -12.36 -27.10 14.74
N ALA A 123 -12.83 -27.73 13.67
CA ALA A 123 -12.41 -27.38 12.31
C ALA A 123 -12.72 -25.91 11.98
N GLY A 124 -13.93 -25.44 12.27
CA GLY A 124 -14.31 -24.05 12.02
C GLY A 124 -13.54 -23.05 12.90
N LEU A 125 -13.33 -23.38 14.18
CA LEU A 125 -12.52 -22.55 15.09
C LEU A 125 -11.07 -22.44 14.59
N ASN A 126 -10.46 -23.54 14.15
CA ASN A 126 -9.11 -23.56 13.61
C ASN A 126 -8.96 -22.68 12.36
N VAL A 127 -9.98 -22.62 11.50
CA VAL A 127 -9.97 -21.71 10.34
C VAL A 127 -9.86 -20.25 10.80
N ILE A 128 -10.62 -19.85 11.83
CA ILE A 128 -10.57 -18.49 12.37
C ILE A 128 -9.21 -18.22 13.03
N VAL A 129 -8.72 -19.15 13.87
CA VAL A 129 -7.41 -19.02 14.55
C VAL A 129 -6.26 -18.91 13.54
N ASN A 130 -6.28 -19.70 12.46
CA ASN A 130 -5.26 -19.60 11.41
C ASN A 130 -5.26 -18.22 10.71
N LYS A 131 -6.45 -17.61 10.50
CA LYS A 131 -6.55 -16.25 9.98
C LYS A 131 -6.02 -15.21 10.97
N MET A 132 -6.24 -15.40 12.28
CA MET A 132 -5.70 -14.51 13.31
C MET A 132 -4.17 -14.55 13.32
N GLN A 133 -3.59 -15.75 13.29
CA GLN A 133 -2.15 -15.96 13.24
C GLN A 133 -1.50 -15.31 12.00
N SER A 134 -2.12 -15.42 10.82
CA SER A 134 -1.59 -14.77 9.61
C SER A 134 -1.62 -13.24 9.68
N LEU A 135 -2.51 -12.67 10.50
CA LEU A 135 -2.62 -11.25 10.78
C LEU A 135 -1.84 -10.82 12.04
N GLN A 136 -1.12 -11.73 12.70
CA GLN A 136 -0.37 -11.49 13.93
C GLN A 136 -1.24 -10.89 15.05
N ILE A 137 -2.45 -11.42 15.22
CA ILE A 137 -3.37 -11.10 16.33
C ILE A 137 -3.84 -12.37 17.05
#